data_AF-A0A7W1RB80-F1
#
_entry.id   AF-A0A7W1RB80-F1
#
_cell.length_a   1.000
_cell.length_b   1.000
_cell.length_c   1.000
_cell.angle_alpha   90.00
_cell.angle_beta   90.00
_cell.angle_gamma   90.00
#
_symmetry.space_group_name_H-M   'P 1'
#
loop_
_entity.id
_entity.type
_entity.pdbx_description
1 polymer ?
#
loop_
_entity_poly.entity_id
_entity_poly.type
_entity_poly.pdbx_seq_one_letter_code
_entity_poly.pdbx_strand_id
1 'polypeptide(L)'
;MSEAPFGRRLTQVVGIDELGAYRVLRVTENGPQAEPGQFAMLAAAEGWGAGEEQRPFLPRAFSIARHRGAETHYLLEDVGPGTQRLCALRAGDGLWVTGPLGRGFSEPGEGRRAI
;
A
#
# COMPACT_ATOMS: atom_id res chain seq x y z
N MET A 1 -8.14 -25.32 -10.37
CA MET A 1 -7.98 -25.03 -8.93
C MET A 1 -7.34 -23.66 -8.86
N SER A 2 -8.10 -22.62 -8.47
CA SER A 2 -7.54 -21.27 -8.33
C SER A 2 -6.68 -21.26 -7.07
N GLU A 3 -5.36 -21.23 -7.25
CA GLU A 3 -4.45 -20.83 -6.19
C GLU A 3 -4.94 -19.46 -5.67
N ALA A 4 -5.10 -19.30 -4.36
CA ALA A 4 -5.63 -18.05 -3.80
C ALA A 4 -4.64 -16.92 -4.12
N PRO A 5 -4.95 -15.98 -5.03
CA PRO A 5 -3.92 -15.13 -5.66
C PRO A 5 -3.47 -13.95 -4.77
N PHE A 6 -3.97 -13.87 -3.53
CA PHE A 6 -3.86 -12.71 -2.65
C PHE A 6 -3.09 -13.01 -1.37
N GLY A 7 -1.99 -13.74 -1.48
CA GLY A 7 -1.12 -14.03 -0.35
C GLY A 7 -0.67 -12.74 0.34
N ARG A 8 -0.74 -12.71 1.68
CA ARG A 8 -0.10 -11.67 2.48
C ARG A 8 1.42 -11.86 2.36
N ARG A 9 2.12 -10.84 1.89
CA ARG A 9 3.58 -10.86 1.69
C ARG A 9 4.27 -9.83 2.56
N LEU A 10 5.46 -10.17 3.05
CA LEU A 10 6.35 -9.19 3.69
C LEU A 10 7.17 -8.52 2.59
N THR A 11 7.16 -7.20 2.57
CA THR A 11 8.05 -6.38 1.76
C THR A 11 8.80 -5.41 2.66
N GLN A 12 9.69 -4.62 2.05
CA GLN A 12 10.51 -3.63 2.72
C GLN A 12 10.22 -2.25 2.18
N VAL A 13 10.17 -1.26 3.07
CA VAL A 13 10.16 0.15 2.69
C VAL A 13 11.54 0.51 2.14
N VAL A 14 11.57 1.06 0.93
CA VAL A 14 12.81 1.52 0.28
C VAL A 14 12.99 3.03 0.37
N GLY A 15 11.91 3.77 0.64
CA GLY A 15 11.96 5.21 0.84
C GLY A 15 10.60 5.82 1.11
N ILE A 16 10.61 7.07 1.56
CA ILE A 16 9.42 7.88 1.79
C ILE A 16 9.68 9.26 1.25
N ASP A 17 8.80 9.72 0.36
CA ASP A 17 8.85 11.08 -0.16
C ASP A 17 7.72 11.91 0.49
N GLU A 18 8.01 13.12 0.93
CA GLU A 18 7.02 14.02 1.54
C GLU A 18 6.37 14.91 0.46
N LEU A 19 5.04 15.02 0.48
CA LEU A 19 4.25 15.83 -0.44
C LEU A 19 3.18 16.61 0.34
N GLY A 20 3.59 17.68 1.01
CA GLY A 20 2.70 18.47 1.86
C GLY A 20 2.17 17.64 3.03
N ALA A 21 0.85 17.46 3.12
CA ALA A 21 0.22 16.60 4.12
C ALA A 21 0.37 15.10 3.83
N TYR A 22 0.82 14.74 2.62
CA TYR A 22 0.91 13.36 2.17
C TYR A 22 2.34 12.80 2.26
N ARG A 23 2.43 11.49 2.37
CA ARG A 23 3.67 10.72 2.26
C ARG A 23 3.52 9.68 1.15
N VAL A 24 4.49 9.62 0.24
CA VAL A 24 4.59 8.55 -0.76
C VAL A 24 5.48 7.46 -0.17
N LEU A 25 4.85 6.38 0.29
CA LEU A 25 5.55 5.20 0.79
C LEU A 25 5.99 4.34 -0.40
N ARG A 26 7.31 4.17 -0.57
CA ARG A 26 7.90 3.35 -1.63
C ARG A 26 8.36 2.02 -1.04
N VAL A 27 7.93 0.91 -1.63
CA VAL A 27 8.27 -0.44 -1.17
C VAL A 27 8.76 -1.30 -2.32
N THR A 28 9.54 -2.32 -2.00
CA THR A 28 9.95 -3.34 -2.98
C THR A 28 8.71 -4.07 -3.54
N GLU A 29 8.62 -4.25 -4.86
CA GLU A 29 7.60 -5.09 -5.47
C GLU A 29 8.04 -6.56 -5.47
N ASN A 30 7.18 -7.42 -4.93
CA ASN A 30 7.42 -8.86 -4.80
C ASN A 30 6.12 -9.68 -4.90
N GLY A 31 5.05 -9.10 -5.44
CA GLY A 31 3.74 -9.70 -5.64
C GLY A 31 3.27 -9.63 -7.10
N PRO A 32 1.98 -9.93 -7.33
CA PRO A 32 1.39 -9.88 -8.67
C PRO A 32 1.38 -8.45 -9.19
N GLN A 33 1.49 -8.31 -10.51
CA GLN A 33 1.31 -7.02 -11.17
C GLN A 33 -0.13 -6.53 -10.98
N ALA A 34 -0.30 -5.29 -10.54
CA ALA A 34 -1.60 -4.68 -10.35
C ALA A 34 -2.07 -3.90 -11.58
N GLU A 35 -3.39 -3.80 -11.73
CA GLU A 35 -4.06 -2.95 -12.70
C GLU A 35 -4.43 -1.59 -12.09
N PRO A 36 -4.51 -0.50 -12.89
CA PRO A 36 -5.05 0.77 -12.43
C PRO A 36 -6.42 0.61 -11.76
N GLY A 37 -6.61 1.23 -10.60
CA GLY A 37 -7.83 1.12 -9.80
C GLY A 37 -7.83 0.04 -8.72
N GLN A 38 -6.79 -0.81 -8.69
CA GLN A 38 -6.61 -1.76 -7.60
C GLN A 38 -5.93 -1.14 -6.36
N PHE A 39 -6.07 -1.82 -5.24
CA PHE A 39 -5.54 -1.40 -3.95
C PHE A 39 -4.88 -2.57 -3.21
N ALA A 40 -4.18 -2.29 -2.11
CA ALA A 40 -3.66 -3.31 -1.21
C ALA A 40 -4.00 -2.99 0.24
N MET A 41 -4.07 -4.01 1.08
CA MET A 41 -4.13 -3.83 2.53
C MET A 41 -2.70 -3.76 3.09
N LEU A 42 -2.37 -2.66 3.77
CA LEU A 42 -1.05 -2.39 4.34
C LEU A 42 -1.08 -2.50 5.87
N ALA A 43 -0.03 -3.09 6.44
CA ALA A 43 0.23 -3.06 7.88
C ALA A 43 1.74 -3.05 8.16
N ALA A 44 2.20 -2.22 9.10
CA ALA A 44 3.58 -2.27 9.57
C ALA A 44 3.92 -3.68 10.09
N ALA A 45 5.12 -4.18 9.80
CA ALA A 45 5.54 -5.50 10.27
C ALA A 45 5.74 -5.55 11.79
N GLU A 46 6.16 -4.42 12.37
CA GLU A 46 6.42 -4.26 13.80
C GLU A 46 5.58 -3.12 14.39
N GLY A 47 5.59 -3.00 15.72
CA GLY A 47 4.85 -1.97 16.45
C GLY A 47 3.34 -2.10 16.33
N TRP A 48 2.86 -3.33 16.10
CA TRP A 48 1.45 -3.67 16.01
C TRP A 48 0.82 -3.54 17.40
N GLY A 49 -0.01 -2.51 17.61
CA GLY A 49 -0.57 -2.21 18.93
C GLY A 49 0.40 -1.52 19.90
N ALA A 50 1.43 -0.81 19.41
CA ALA A 50 2.37 -0.08 20.27
C ALA A 50 1.91 1.34 20.68
N GLY A 51 0.62 1.68 20.54
CA GLY A 51 0.05 2.96 21.01
C GLY A 51 -0.47 2.90 22.45
N GLU A 52 -0.84 4.05 23.04
CA GLU A 52 -1.38 4.13 24.41
C GLU A 52 -2.54 3.15 24.67
N GLU A 53 -3.36 2.91 23.65
CA GLU A 53 -4.52 2.02 23.69
C GLU A 53 -4.18 0.53 23.49
N GLN A 54 -2.93 0.19 23.14
CA GLN A 54 -2.45 -1.18 22.86
C GLN A 54 -3.28 -1.98 21.83
N ARG A 55 -4.12 -1.30 21.03
CA ARG A 55 -5.05 -1.98 20.12
C ARG A 55 -4.33 -2.47 18.87
N PRO A 56 -4.53 -3.73 18.47
CA PRO A 56 -4.02 -4.23 17.20
C PRO A 56 -4.57 -3.41 16.03
N PHE A 57 -3.69 -2.79 15.24
CA PHE A 57 -4.11 -1.98 14.10
C PHE A 57 -4.45 -2.89 12.92
N LEU A 58 -5.75 -2.99 12.58
CA LEU A 58 -6.16 -3.69 11.37
C LEU A 58 -5.46 -3.10 10.13
N PRO A 59 -5.06 -3.95 9.16
CA PRO A 59 -4.53 -3.47 7.89
C PRO A 59 -5.45 -2.43 7.24
N ARG A 60 -4.87 -1.48 6.53
CA ARG A 60 -5.58 -0.37 5.89
C ARG A 60 -5.50 -0.47 4.38
N ALA A 61 -6.63 -0.26 3.71
CA ALA A 61 -6.68 -0.24 2.26
C ALA A 61 -6.00 1.04 1.74
N PHE A 62 -5.03 0.88 0.86
CA PHE A 62 -4.41 1.97 0.11
C PHE A 62 -4.37 1.64 -1.37
N SER A 63 -4.84 2.59 -2.18
CA SER A 63 -4.72 2.50 -3.63
C SER A 63 -3.26 2.38 -4.05
N ILE A 64 -3.00 1.56 -5.06
CA ILE A 64 -1.67 1.48 -5.66
C ILE A 64 -1.50 2.73 -6.54
N ALA A 65 -0.66 3.66 -6.10
CA ALA A 65 -0.51 4.95 -6.77
C ALA A 65 0.37 4.85 -8.02
N ARG A 66 1.40 3.99 -7.97
CA ARG A 66 2.37 3.83 -9.06
C ARG A 66 3.15 2.52 -8.91
N HIS A 67 3.49 1.90 -10.04
CA HIS A 67 4.61 0.97 -10.16
C HIS A 67 5.77 1.66 -10.90
N ARG A 68 6.99 1.53 -10.38
CA ARG A 68 8.20 2.08 -11.02
C ARG A 68 9.35 1.10 -10.87
N GLY A 69 9.69 0.39 -11.94
CA GLY A 69 10.73 -0.63 -11.90
C GLY A 69 10.37 -1.73 -10.89
N ALA A 70 11.23 -1.93 -9.89
CA ALA A 70 11.02 -2.90 -8.81
C ALA A 70 10.34 -2.28 -7.56
N GLU A 71 9.67 -1.13 -7.69
CA GLU A 71 8.99 -0.45 -6.59
C GLU A 71 7.50 -0.28 -6.83
N THR A 72 6.75 -0.34 -5.72
CA THR A 72 5.33 0.00 -5.66
C THR A 72 5.13 1.12 -4.67
N HIS A 73 4.34 2.12 -5.06
CA HIS A 73 4.17 3.36 -4.31
C HIS A 73 2.73 3.49 -3.83
N TYR A 74 2.58 3.92 -2.58
CA TYR A 74 1.29 4.21 -1.94
C TYR A 74 1.29 5.64 -1.44
N LEU A 75 0.19 6.37 -1.66
CA LEU A 75 0.00 7.72 -1.12
C LEU A 75 -0.76 7.63 0.20
N LEU A 76 -0.15 8.13 1.27
CA LEU A 76 -0.67 8.07 2.62
C LEU A 76 -0.94 9.48 3.14
N GLU A 77 -1.97 9.62 3.96
CA GLU A 77 -2.22 10.78 4.79
C GLU A 77 -2.31 10.34 6.26
N ASP A 78 -1.70 11.13 7.15
CA ASP A 78 -1.80 10.90 8.58
C ASP A 78 -3.12 11.50 9.12
N VAL A 79 -4.15 10.66 9.21
CA VAL A 79 -5.52 11.04 9.61
C VAL A 79 -5.98 10.28 10.85
N GLY A 80 -5.13 9.43 11.43
CA GLY A 80 -5.45 8.68 12.63
C GLY A 80 -4.45 7.59 12.96
N PRO A 81 -4.60 6.89 14.12
CA PRO A 81 -3.55 6.05 14.69
C PRO A 81 -2.99 4.96 13.75
N GLY A 82 -3.86 4.37 12.91
CA GLY A 82 -3.44 3.34 11.95
C GLY A 82 -2.60 3.88 10.81
N THR A 83 -2.91 5.08 10.30
CA THR A 83 -2.13 5.71 9.22
C THR A 83 -0.90 6.42 9.77
N GLN A 84 -0.97 7.00 10.97
CA GLN A 84 0.18 7.50 11.72
C GLN A 84 1.31 6.46 11.81
N ARG A 85 0.98 5.21 12.17
CA ARG A 85 1.97 4.12 12.24
C ARG A 85 2.64 3.84 10.90
N LEU A 86 1.88 3.86 9.81
CA LEU A 86 2.41 3.64 8.47
C LEU A 86 3.25 4.82 7.99
N CYS A 87 2.83 6.05 8.32
CA CYS A 87 3.56 7.28 8.04
C CYS A 87 4.88 7.40 8.82
N ALA A 88 5.01 6.69 9.94
CA ALA A 88 6.22 6.66 10.77
C ALA A 88 7.27 5.64 10.34
N LEU A 89 6.98 4.80 9.33
CA LEU A 89 7.95 3.85 8.79
C LEU A 89 9.17 4.57 8.20
N ARG A 90 10.26 3.84 7.99
CA ARG A 90 11.52 4.32 7.42
C ARG A 90 12.06 3.30 6.43
N ALA A 91 13.00 3.72 5.58
CA ALA A 91 13.70 2.80 4.69
C ALA A 91 14.36 1.69 5.52
N GLY A 92 14.16 0.43 5.12
CA GLY A 92 14.57 -0.75 5.88
C GLY A 92 13.44 -1.42 6.66
N ASP A 93 12.37 -0.69 7.01
CA ASP A 93 11.29 -1.26 7.80
C ASP A 93 10.46 -2.27 7.01
N GLY A 94 9.96 -3.29 7.71
CA GLY A 94 9.07 -4.29 7.14
C GLY A 94 7.63 -3.78 6.98
N LEU A 95 7.00 -4.13 5.87
CA LEU A 95 5.59 -3.85 5.59
C LEU A 95 4.88 -5.12 5.11
N TRP A 96 3.79 -5.48 5.77
CA TRP A 96 2.87 -6.50 5.27
C TRP A 96 1.94 -5.90 4.22
N VAL A 97 1.86 -6.58 3.07
CA VAL A 97 1.01 -6.21 1.93
C VAL A 97 0.10 -7.38 1.57
N THR A 98 -1.20 -7.15 1.50
CA THR A 98 -2.16 -8.10 0.92
C THR A 98 -2.80 -7.49 -0.32
N GLY A 99 -2.56 -8.08 -1.48
CA GLY A 99 -3.11 -7.60 -2.75
C GLY A 99 -2.26 -8.01 -3.97
N PRO A 100 -2.56 -7.47 -5.16
CA PRO A 100 -3.57 -6.44 -5.41
C PRO A 100 -5.00 -6.97 -5.16
N LEU A 101 -5.88 -6.07 -4.72
CA LEU A 101 -7.29 -6.31 -4.45
C LEU A 101 -8.15 -5.33 -5.25
N GLY A 102 -9.44 -5.65 -5.38
CA GLY A 102 -10.37 -4.87 -6.18
C GLY A 102 -10.33 -5.25 -7.66
N ARG A 103 -11.29 -4.72 -8.43
CA ARG A 103 -11.32 -4.84 -9.89
C ARG A 103 -10.65 -3.61 -10.48
N GLY A 104 -9.79 -3.79 -11.47
CA GLY A 104 -9.20 -2.69 -12.22
C GLY A 104 -10.28 -1.81 -12.87
N PHE A 105 -9.91 -0.58 -13.20
CA PHE A 105 -10.76 0.30 -13.98
C PHE A 105 -10.98 -0.28 -15.38
N SER A 106 -12.21 -0.15 -15.88
CA SER A 106 -12.50 -0.45 -17.28
C SER A 106 -11.79 0.56 -18.19
N GLU A 107 -11.35 0.09 -19.35
CA GLU A 107 -10.87 0.97 -20.42
C GLU A 107 -11.92 2.04 -20.77
N PRO A 108 -11.49 3.26 -21.13
CA PRO A 108 -12.40 4.28 -21.62
C PRO A 108 -13.20 3.76 -22.82
N GLY A 109 -14.49 4.07 -22.85
CA GLY A 109 -15.31 3.79 -24.04
C GLY A 109 -14.79 4.53 -25.28
N GLU A 110 -15.18 4.03 -26.46
CA GLU A 110 -14.74 4.58 -27.74
C GLU A 110 -14.92 6.11 -27.83
N GLY A 111 -13.88 6.80 -28.31
CA GLY A 111 -13.85 8.26 -28.39
C GLY A 111 -13.59 8.99 -27.07
N ARG A 112 -13.34 8.28 -25.95
CA ARG A 112 -12.95 8.88 -24.65
C ARG A 112 -11.51 8.55 -24.29
N ARG A 113 -10.88 9.41 -23.49
CA ARG A 113 -9.55 9.17 -22.90
C ARG A 113 -9.62 9.22 -21.39
N ALA A 114 -8.77 8.44 -20.72
CA ALA A 114 -8.48 8.66 -19.30
C ALA A 114 -7.82 10.05 -19.14
N ILE A 115 -8.16 10.75 -18.05
CA ILE A 115 -7.59 12.06 -17.68
C ILE A 115 -6.58 11.90 -16.55
#